data_AF-A0A061S8W5-F1
#
_entry.id   AF-A0A061S8W5-F1
#
_cell.length_a   1.000
_cell.length_b   1.000
_cell.length_c   1.000
_cell.angle_alpha   90.00
_cell.angle_beta   90.00
_cell.angle_gamma   90.00
#
_symmetry.space_group_name_H-M   'P 1'
#
loop_
_entity.id
_entity.type
_entity.pdbx_description
1 polymer ?
#
loop_
_entity_poly.entity_id
_entity_poly.type
_entity_poly.pdbx_seq_one_letter_code
_entity_poly.pdbx_strand_id
1 'polypeptide(L)'
;MTLASSAAGVGSSPIVCNPSLTRATTQQRLASSFNRFPAQTIRHASARSSSSAWRVKMSRSQTSPVCAAVVVAATAVPTVADTKRKFLEGYTKPIPSLYSTVIQELLVQHHIVRYNSGYKYDPIIALGFVSVFDQVTEGLDKEVAEAVFKAYIEALNEDPAKYRADAEKMQEVASSSSLDDFKPDESGNELQKALAQVANNSKYYYCKWFGIGIFRLLEIADAMDPKALESLVTSLGVRIELVQRDLALYKGVLSKMSAARELMEEMMAREKKKQAERDSAKAAKEEAEPAGDKSEDKEKAGASQPES
;
A
#
# COMPACT_ATOMS: atom_id res chain seq x y z
N MET A 1 49.72 29.80 42.72
CA MET A 1 49.82 31.26 42.83
C MET A 1 48.78 31.87 41.90
N THR A 2 47.90 32.71 42.48
CA THR A 2 47.13 33.80 41.84
C THR A 2 46.06 33.37 40.81
N LEU A 3 44.79 33.20 41.21
CA LEU A 3 43.70 34.22 41.27
C LEU A 3 43.29 34.72 39.87
N ALA A 4 42.04 35.00 39.51
CA ALA A 4 40.69 34.86 40.06
C ALA A 4 39.72 35.50 39.05
N SER A 5 38.42 35.32 39.27
CA SER A 5 37.32 36.23 38.89
C SER A 5 36.83 36.21 37.42
N SER A 6 35.53 36.27 37.12
CA SER A 6 34.35 36.60 37.93
C SER A 6 33.05 36.26 37.15
N ALA A 7 32.01 35.86 37.91
CA ALA A 7 30.57 36.24 37.86
C ALA A 7 29.89 36.57 36.51
N ALA A 8 28.61 36.40 36.23
CA ALA A 8 27.33 35.99 36.86
C ALA A 8 26.36 35.90 35.64
N GLY A 9 25.16 35.35 35.62
CA GLY A 9 24.20 34.92 36.60
C GLY A 9 22.83 34.83 35.90
N VAL A 10 22.07 33.78 36.25
CA VAL A 10 20.63 33.77 36.59
C VAL A 10 19.55 34.24 35.57
N GLY A 11 18.53 33.39 35.39
CA GLY A 11 17.14 33.76 35.04
C GLY A 11 16.54 32.89 33.91
N SER A 12 15.95 31.72 34.17
CA SER A 12 14.58 31.45 34.64
C SER A 12 13.47 31.85 33.64
N SER A 13 12.80 30.81 33.11
CA SER A 13 11.60 30.72 32.23
C SER A 13 10.33 31.34 32.85
N PRO A 14 9.08 31.10 32.37
CA PRO A 14 8.50 30.70 31.06
C PRO A 14 7.35 31.68 30.63
N ILE A 15 6.41 31.28 29.72
CA ILE A 15 4.94 31.61 29.69
C ILE A 15 4.37 32.12 28.33
N VAL A 16 3.54 31.23 27.74
CA VAL A 16 2.19 31.41 27.15
C VAL A 16 1.95 31.43 25.63
N CYS A 17 0.92 30.64 25.32
CA CYS A 17 0.23 30.23 24.10
C CYS A 17 -0.32 31.34 23.17
N ASN A 18 -0.29 31.03 21.86
CA ASN A 18 -1.36 30.97 20.82
C ASN A 18 -2.76 31.57 21.12
N PRO A 19 -3.66 31.75 20.11
CA PRO A 19 -3.53 31.81 18.64
C PRO A 19 -4.34 32.99 18.02
N SER A 20 -4.18 33.27 16.72
CA SER A 20 -5.21 34.03 15.98
C SER A 20 -5.38 33.58 14.54
N LEU A 21 -6.62 33.18 14.25
CA LEU A 21 -7.16 32.81 12.96
C LEU A 21 -7.12 33.99 11.99
N THR A 22 -6.79 33.73 10.72
CA THR A 22 -7.54 34.33 9.61
C THR A 22 -7.67 33.34 8.46
N ARG A 23 -8.92 32.98 8.19
CA ARG A 23 -9.41 32.09 7.14
C ARG A 23 -9.84 32.99 5.98
N ALA A 24 -9.10 32.99 4.88
CA ALA A 24 -9.50 33.70 3.65
C ALA A 24 -9.95 32.67 2.60
N THR A 25 -11.27 32.57 2.47
CA THR A 25 -11.99 31.82 1.45
C THR A 25 -11.90 32.58 0.12
N THR A 26 -11.45 31.94 -0.97
CA THR A 26 -11.72 32.43 -2.32
C THR A 26 -12.06 31.23 -3.20
N GLN A 27 -13.35 30.90 -3.21
CA GLN A 27 -13.98 30.22 -4.33
C GLN A 27 -14.28 31.28 -5.39
N GLN A 28 -13.87 31.06 -6.64
CA GLN A 28 -14.78 31.34 -7.76
C GLN A 28 -14.46 30.50 -9.00
N ARG A 29 -15.49 29.72 -9.38
CA ARG A 29 -15.96 29.36 -10.73
C ARG A 29 -14.97 29.50 -11.90
N LEU A 30 -14.76 28.39 -12.60
CA LEU A 30 -15.01 28.36 -14.04
C LEU A 30 -15.86 27.14 -14.40
N ALA A 31 -16.88 27.44 -15.21
CA ALA A 31 -17.99 26.57 -15.54
C ALA A 31 -17.70 25.77 -16.81
N SER A 32 -18.31 24.59 -16.87
CA SER A 32 -18.98 23.98 -18.04
C SER A 32 -18.55 24.43 -19.45
N SER A 33 -17.99 23.50 -20.22
CA SER A 33 -18.53 23.02 -21.50
C SER A 33 -17.44 22.32 -22.32
N PHE A 34 -17.60 21.04 -22.63
CA PHE A 34 -17.88 20.59 -24.00
C PHE A 34 -18.02 19.07 -24.04
N ASN A 35 -19.24 18.62 -24.29
CA ASN A 35 -19.54 17.25 -24.66
C ASN A 35 -19.20 17.00 -26.13
N ARG A 36 -19.04 15.70 -26.46
CA ARG A 36 -19.43 15.04 -27.72
C ARG A 36 -18.26 14.46 -28.54
N PHE A 37 -17.98 13.18 -28.32
CA PHE A 37 -17.32 12.29 -29.29
C PHE A 37 -18.36 11.38 -29.95
N PRO A 38 -18.32 11.16 -31.28
CA PRO A 38 -19.33 10.40 -32.00
C PRO A 38 -19.12 8.89 -31.95
N ALA A 39 -20.23 8.16 -31.81
CA ALA A 39 -20.32 6.71 -32.00
C ALA A 39 -20.20 6.37 -33.49
N GLN A 40 -19.26 5.50 -33.85
CA GLN A 40 -19.16 4.93 -35.20
C GLN A 40 -19.87 3.58 -35.23
N THR A 41 -20.81 3.45 -36.16
CA THR A 41 -21.58 2.25 -36.46
C THR A 41 -20.81 1.34 -37.42
N ILE A 42 -20.71 0.06 -37.07
CA ILE A 42 -20.08 -0.99 -37.87
C ILE A 42 -21.09 -1.46 -38.93
N ARG A 43 -20.75 -1.30 -40.21
CA ARG A 43 -21.49 -1.88 -41.34
C ARG A 43 -20.97 -3.30 -41.62
N HIS A 44 -21.84 -4.30 -41.54
CA HIS A 44 -21.56 -5.65 -42.02
C HIS A 44 -21.69 -5.70 -43.54
N ALA A 45 -20.60 -6.04 -44.24
CA ALA A 45 -20.59 -6.35 -45.66
C ALA A 45 -20.69 -7.87 -45.85
N SER A 46 -21.76 -8.33 -46.50
CA SER A 46 -21.97 -9.72 -46.88
C SER A 46 -21.19 -10.04 -48.17
N ALA A 47 -20.15 -10.86 -48.08
CA ALA A 47 -19.48 -11.41 -49.26
C ALA A 47 -20.11 -12.77 -49.62
N ARG A 48 -20.68 -12.86 -50.84
CA ARG A 48 -21.12 -14.12 -51.46
C ARG A 48 -19.90 -14.94 -51.82
N SER A 49 -19.76 -16.12 -51.22
CA SER A 49 -18.78 -17.13 -51.62
C SER A 49 -19.42 -18.10 -52.62
N SER A 50 -18.77 -18.23 -53.78
CA SER A 50 -19.17 -19.12 -54.87
C SER A 50 -18.63 -20.52 -54.61
N SER A 51 -19.53 -21.49 -54.48
CA SER A 51 -19.23 -22.91 -54.26
C SER A 51 -18.69 -23.55 -55.53
N SER A 52 -17.43 -23.98 -55.52
CA SER A 52 -16.95 -24.99 -56.46
C SER A 52 -16.56 -26.25 -55.69
N ALA A 53 -17.33 -27.31 -55.97
CA ALA A 53 -17.23 -28.61 -55.33
C ALA A 53 -16.02 -29.38 -55.87
N TRP A 54 -15.03 -29.63 -55.02
CA TRP A 54 -13.99 -30.62 -55.26
C TRP A 54 -14.22 -31.81 -54.32
N ARG A 55 -14.67 -32.90 -54.94
CA ARG A 55 -14.94 -34.20 -54.30
C ARG A 55 -13.61 -34.93 -54.16
N VAL A 56 -13.04 -34.98 -52.96
CA VAL A 56 -11.93 -35.88 -52.63
C VAL A 56 -12.45 -37.03 -51.78
N LYS A 57 -12.14 -38.25 -52.23
CA LYS A 57 -12.58 -39.54 -51.70
C LYS A 57 -11.70 -39.91 -50.49
N MET A 58 -12.33 -40.32 -49.39
CA MET A 58 -11.69 -40.75 -48.14
C MET A 58 -10.69 -41.91 -48.33
N SER A 59 -9.61 -41.90 -47.56
CA SER A 59 -8.99 -43.12 -47.02
C SER A 59 -8.80 -42.94 -45.51
N ARG A 60 -9.40 -43.86 -44.74
CA ARG A 60 -9.50 -43.82 -43.29
C ARG A 60 -8.35 -44.65 -42.72
N SER A 61 -7.21 -44.00 -42.45
CA SER A 61 -6.08 -44.59 -41.73
C SER A 61 -6.18 -44.22 -40.27
N GLN A 62 -6.49 -45.18 -39.40
CA GLN A 62 -6.38 -45.02 -37.96
C GLN A 62 -4.90 -45.05 -37.55
N THR A 63 -4.36 -43.89 -37.20
CA THR A 63 -3.14 -43.79 -36.41
C THR A 63 -3.40 -42.76 -35.31
N SER A 64 -3.48 -43.21 -34.07
CA SER A 64 -3.61 -42.35 -32.89
C SER A 64 -2.41 -41.40 -32.82
N PRO A 65 -2.59 -40.07 -32.84
CA PRO A 65 -1.50 -39.18 -32.52
C PRO A 65 -1.34 -39.19 -30.99
N VAL A 66 -0.25 -39.80 -30.51
CA VAL A 66 0.27 -39.48 -29.18
C VAL A 66 0.71 -38.02 -29.26
N CYS A 67 -0.15 -37.11 -28.81
CA CYS A 67 0.24 -35.73 -28.57
C CYS A 67 1.23 -35.73 -27.41
N ALA A 68 2.51 -35.90 -27.72
CA ALA A 68 3.58 -35.54 -26.81
C ALA A 68 3.51 -34.02 -26.65
N ALA A 69 2.84 -33.58 -25.58
CA ALA A 69 2.91 -32.20 -25.13
C ALA A 69 4.35 -31.94 -24.73
N VAL A 70 5.14 -31.38 -25.66
CA VAL A 70 6.41 -30.74 -25.34
C VAL A 70 6.04 -29.54 -24.49
N VAL A 71 6.16 -29.70 -23.16
CA VAL A 71 6.13 -28.58 -22.23
C VAL A 71 7.42 -27.81 -22.48
N VAL A 72 7.38 -26.89 -23.46
CA VAL A 72 8.38 -25.84 -23.54
C VAL A 72 8.15 -25.00 -22.29
N ALA A 73 8.98 -25.23 -21.28
CA ALA A 73 9.11 -24.33 -20.14
C ALA A 73 9.78 -23.03 -20.64
N ALA A 74 9.08 -22.29 -21.50
CA ALA A 74 9.25 -20.86 -21.57
C ALA A 74 8.84 -20.37 -20.18
N THR A 75 9.74 -19.72 -19.46
CA THR A 75 9.37 -19.02 -18.22
C THR A 75 8.39 -17.92 -18.60
N ALA A 76 7.11 -18.26 -18.68
CA ALA A 76 6.05 -17.36 -19.05
C ALA A 76 6.05 -16.23 -18.03
N VAL A 77 5.98 -14.98 -18.52
CA VAL A 77 5.83 -13.81 -17.65
C VAL A 77 4.63 -14.08 -16.74
N PRO A 78 4.80 -14.05 -15.40
CA PRO A 78 3.71 -14.33 -14.46
C PRO A 78 2.50 -13.45 -14.76
N THR A 79 1.29 -13.99 -14.59
CA THR A 79 0.08 -13.18 -14.68
C THR A 79 -0.22 -12.49 -13.36
N VAL A 80 -1.07 -11.45 -13.38
CA VAL A 80 -1.57 -10.80 -12.16
C VAL A 80 -2.23 -11.82 -11.22
N ALA A 81 -2.95 -12.80 -11.78
CA ALA A 81 -3.59 -13.85 -10.99
C ALA A 81 -2.56 -14.74 -10.28
N ASP A 82 -1.44 -15.05 -10.94
CA ASP A 82 -0.35 -15.82 -10.35
C ASP A 82 0.30 -15.07 -9.19
N THR A 83 0.59 -13.77 -9.35
CA THR A 83 1.13 -12.93 -8.26
C THR A 83 0.16 -12.83 -7.09
N LYS A 84 -1.15 -12.62 -7.34
CA LYS A 84 -2.15 -12.61 -6.26
C LYS A 84 -2.22 -13.94 -5.53
N ARG A 85 -2.17 -15.07 -6.27
CA ARG A 85 -2.15 -16.41 -5.68
C ARG A 85 -0.91 -16.59 -4.78
N LYS A 86 0.28 -16.23 -5.27
CA LYS A 86 1.52 -16.28 -4.47
C LYS A 86 1.43 -15.46 -3.18
N PHE A 87 0.83 -14.27 -3.24
CA PHE A 87 0.63 -13.44 -2.05
C PHE A 87 -0.27 -14.13 -1.01
N LEU A 88 -1.39 -14.71 -1.44
CA LEU A 88 -2.32 -15.42 -0.55
C LEU A 88 -1.72 -16.73 0.00
N GLU A 89 -0.83 -17.38 -0.75
CA GLU A 89 -0.06 -18.54 -0.30
C GLU A 89 1.02 -18.13 0.71
N GLY A 90 1.68 -16.98 0.51
CA GLY A 90 2.71 -16.45 1.41
C GLY A 90 2.16 -15.84 2.68
N TYR A 91 0.92 -15.33 2.67
CA TYR A 91 0.24 -14.77 3.84
C TYR A 91 -1.20 -15.29 3.94
N THR A 92 -1.40 -16.27 4.83
CA THR A 92 -2.67 -17.00 4.99
C THR A 92 -3.59 -16.42 6.07
N LYS A 93 -3.09 -15.49 6.89
CA LYS A 93 -3.88 -14.87 7.96
C LYS A 93 -4.87 -13.85 7.37
N PRO A 94 -6.03 -13.62 8.01
CA PRO A 94 -6.97 -12.61 7.54
C PRO A 94 -6.40 -11.20 7.77
N ILE A 95 -6.45 -10.36 6.73
CA ILE A 95 -6.15 -8.93 6.81
C ILE A 95 -7.48 -8.17 6.91
N PRO A 96 -7.62 -7.16 7.79
CA PRO A 96 -8.83 -6.33 7.82
C PRO A 96 -9.12 -5.74 6.43
N SER A 97 -10.41 -5.72 6.05
CA SER A 97 -10.87 -5.40 4.70
C SER A 97 -10.33 -4.05 4.19
N LEU A 98 -10.24 -3.07 5.09
CA LEU A 98 -9.68 -1.73 4.86
C LEU A 98 -8.28 -1.80 4.22
N TYR A 99 -7.37 -2.59 4.80
CA TYR A 99 -6.00 -2.73 4.30
C TYR A 99 -5.93 -3.70 3.12
N SER A 100 -6.67 -4.81 3.18
CA SER A 100 -6.61 -5.86 2.15
C SER A 100 -6.96 -5.35 0.74
N THR A 101 -7.89 -4.39 0.66
CA THR A 101 -8.32 -3.78 -0.61
C THR A 101 -7.16 -2.99 -1.22
N VAL A 102 -6.57 -2.08 -0.43
CA VAL A 102 -5.47 -1.23 -0.88
C VAL A 102 -4.24 -2.06 -1.21
N ILE A 103 -3.86 -3.01 -0.35
CA ILE A 103 -2.69 -3.87 -0.58
C ILE A 103 -2.82 -4.67 -1.87
N GLN A 104 -3.99 -5.25 -2.15
CA GLN A 104 -4.21 -5.98 -3.40
C GLN A 104 -4.18 -5.06 -4.63
N GLU A 105 -4.72 -3.84 -4.54
CA GLU A 105 -4.63 -2.86 -5.62
C GLU A 105 -3.18 -2.44 -5.88
N LEU A 106 -2.41 -2.18 -4.81
CA LEU A 106 -0.98 -1.90 -4.91
C LEU A 106 -0.24 -3.07 -5.56
N LEU A 107 -0.55 -4.30 -5.18
CA LEU A 107 0.08 -5.52 -5.73
C LEU A 107 -0.14 -5.65 -7.23
N VAL A 108 -1.36 -5.38 -7.71
CA VAL A 108 -1.67 -5.39 -9.15
C VAL A 108 -0.88 -4.30 -9.89
N GLN A 109 -0.84 -3.10 -9.34
CA GLN A 109 -0.11 -1.98 -9.95
C GLN A 109 1.40 -2.25 -9.97
N HIS A 110 1.95 -2.81 -8.89
CA HIS A 110 3.37 -3.16 -8.82
C HIS A 110 3.70 -4.32 -9.75
N HIS A 111 2.82 -5.32 -9.89
CA HIS A 111 2.99 -6.38 -10.89
C HIS A 111 3.14 -5.81 -12.32
N ILE A 112 2.26 -4.90 -12.73
CA ILE A 112 2.31 -4.29 -14.08
C ILE A 112 3.63 -3.53 -14.30
N VAL A 113 4.11 -2.84 -13.27
CA VAL A 113 5.42 -2.16 -13.29
C VAL A 113 6.56 -3.17 -13.39
N ARG A 114 6.60 -4.16 -12.49
CA ARG A 114 7.70 -5.10 -12.33
C ARG A 114 7.96 -5.96 -13.57
N TYR A 115 6.89 -6.37 -14.25
CA TYR A 115 6.97 -7.20 -15.46
C TYR A 115 6.94 -6.39 -16.75
N ASN A 116 6.99 -5.05 -16.66
CA ASN A 116 7.21 -4.21 -17.83
C ASN A 116 8.64 -4.43 -18.35
N SER A 117 8.80 -4.56 -19.66
CA SER A 117 10.11 -4.79 -20.29
C SER A 117 11.11 -3.63 -20.08
N GLY A 118 10.63 -2.42 -19.83
CA GLY A 118 11.46 -1.24 -19.57
C GLY A 118 11.79 -1.03 -18.09
N TYR A 119 11.15 -1.77 -17.18
CA TYR A 119 11.35 -1.61 -15.75
C TYR A 119 12.75 -2.07 -15.34
N LYS A 120 13.40 -1.24 -14.52
CA LYS A 120 14.64 -1.56 -13.84
C LYS A 120 14.47 -1.17 -12.37
N TYR A 121 14.92 -2.06 -11.51
CA TYR A 121 14.97 -1.79 -10.08
C TYR A 121 15.94 -0.64 -9.79
N ASP A 122 15.56 0.22 -8.85
CA ASP A 122 16.31 1.39 -8.40
C ASP A 122 16.12 1.55 -6.88
N PRO A 123 17.16 1.84 -6.08
CA PRO A 123 17.02 2.14 -4.65
C PRO A 123 16.00 3.23 -4.33
N ILE A 124 15.84 4.24 -5.21
CA ILE A 124 14.86 5.32 -5.06
C ILE A 124 13.42 4.77 -5.19
N ILE A 125 13.21 3.79 -6.07
CA ILE A 125 11.93 3.06 -6.19
C ILE A 125 11.63 2.29 -4.91
N ALA A 126 12.65 1.63 -4.33
CA ALA A 126 12.49 0.89 -3.08
C ALA A 126 12.07 1.82 -1.94
N LEU A 127 12.76 2.96 -1.76
CA LEU A 127 12.39 3.98 -0.78
C LEU A 127 10.95 4.46 -0.96
N GLY A 128 10.56 4.79 -2.19
CA GLY A 128 9.22 5.29 -2.48
C GLY A 128 8.13 4.24 -2.21
N PHE A 129 8.35 2.98 -2.61
CA PHE A 129 7.41 1.90 -2.34
C PHE A 129 7.29 1.58 -0.85
N VAL A 130 8.43 1.43 -0.15
CA VAL A 130 8.47 1.15 1.30
C VAL A 130 7.73 2.25 2.07
N SER A 131 7.98 3.52 1.74
CA SER A 131 7.30 4.65 2.37
C SER A 131 5.78 4.62 2.20
N VAL A 132 5.30 4.25 1.00
CA VAL A 132 3.85 4.09 0.76
C VAL A 132 3.28 2.93 1.55
N PHE A 133 3.98 1.80 1.53
CA PHE A 133 3.51 0.59 2.18
C PHE A 133 3.37 0.81 3.68
N ASP A 134 4.40 1.35 4.33
CA ASP A 134 4.42 1.61 5.77
C ASP A 134 3.28 2.56 6.19
N GLN A 135 3.03 3.62 5.41
CA GLN A 135 1.94 4.57 5.71
C GLN A 135 0.55 3.96 5.49
N VAL A 136 0.39 3.09 4.49
CA VAL A 136 -0.86 2.35 4.25
C VAL A 136 -1.12 1.34 5.37
N THR A 137 -0.07 0.74 5.94
CA THR A 137 -0.19 -0.28 7.00
C THR A 137 0.00 0.24 8.42
N GLU A 138 0.07 1.57 8.62
CA GLU A 138 0.39 2.20 9.90
C GLU A 138 -0.51 1.75 11.07
N GLY A 139 -1.79 1.45 10.80
CA GLY A 139 -2.73 0.98 11.82
C GLY A 139 -2.78 -0.55 12.02
N LEU A 140 -1.83 -1.29 11.46
CA LEU A 140 -1.65 -2.73 11.72
C LEU A 140 -0.56 -2.94 12.76
N ASP A 141 -0.61 -4.08 13.46
CA ASP A 141 0.50 -4.50 14.31
C ASP A 141 1.79 -4.61 13.48
N LYS A 142 2.91 -4.13 14.00
CA LYS A 142 4.19 -4.08 13.26
C LYS A 142 4.60 -5.44 12.72
N GLU A 143 4.44 -6.51 13.52
CA GLU A 143 4.75 -7.88 13.09
C GLU A 143 3.85 -8.35 11.93
N VAL A 144 2.57 -7.94 11.95
CA VAL A 144 1.62 -8.22 10.88
C VAL A 144 2.00 -7.44 9.63
N ALA A 145 2.29 -6.15 9.75
CA ALA A 145 2.70 -5.31 8.64
C ALA A 145 3.98 -5.85 7.95
N GLU A 146 5.00 -6.24 8.72
CA GLU A 146 6.23 -6.82 8.18
C GLU A 146 5.99 -8.19 7.52
N ALA A 147 5.16 -9.05 8.10
CA ALA A 147 4.81 -10.33 7.49
C ALA A 147 4.07 -10.14 6.15
N VAL A 148 3.17 -9.17 6.08
CA VAL A 148 2.47 -8.83 4.84
C VAL A 148 3.43 -8.20 3.82
N PHE A 149 4.33 -7.32 4.24
CA PHE A 149 5.36 -6.73 3.38
C PHE A 149 6.25 -7.82 2.74
N LYS A 150 6.71 -8.76 3.57
CA LYS A 150 7.51 -9.90 3.12
C LYS A 150 6.77 -10.72 2.05
N ALA A 151 5.56 -11.17 2.36
CA ALA A 151 4.75 -11.95 1.41
C ALA A 151 4.42 -11.17 0.13
N TYR A 152 4.22 -9.86 0.23
CA TYR A 152 3.96 -8.98 -0.92
C TYR A 152 5.15 -8.94 -1.88
N ILE A 153 6.36 -8.69 -1.38
CA ILE A 153 7.56 -8.57 -2.22
C ILE A 153 7.97 -9.94 -2.77
N GLU A 154 7.88 -11.00 -1.98
CA GLU A 154 8.14 -12.38 -2.43
C GLU A 154 7.17 -12.81 -3.53
N ALA A 155 5.90 -12.38 -3.49
CA ALA A 155 4.91 -12.67 -4.53
C ALA A 155 5.27 -12.05 -5.90
N LEU A 156 6.07 -10.98 -5.89
CA LEU A 156 6.62 -10.34 -7.09
C LEU A 156 7.94 -10.99 -7.57
N ASN A 157 8.40 -12.04 -6.89
CA ASN A 157 9.71 -12.67 -7.06
C ASN A 157 10.87 -11.69 -6.82
N GLU A 158 10.74 -10.86 -5.80
CA GLU A 158 11.79 -9.93 -5.36
C GLU A 158 12.18 -10.19 -3.90
N ASP A 159 13.25 -9.54 -3.45
CA ASP A 159 13.81 -9.72 -2.12
C ASP A 159 13.32 -8.61 -1.15
N PRO A 160 12.49 -8.96 -0.14
CA PRO A 160 12.01 -7.99 0.85
C PRO A 160 13.14 -7.35 1.66
N ALA A 161 14.18 -8.10 1.99
CA ALA A 161 15.29 -7.61 2.80
C ALA A 161 16.07 -6.54 2.03
N LYS A 162 16.29 -6.76 0.73
CA LYS A 162 16.88 -5.75 -0.16
C LYS A 162 16.07 -4.46 -0.20
N TYR A 163 14.75 -4.54 -0.35
CA TYR A 163 13.89 -3.34 -0.36
C TYR A 163 14.01 -2.52 0.93
N ARG A 164 13.98 -3.18 2.09
CA ARG A 164 14.13 -2.51 3.39
C ARG A 164 15.53 -1.88 3.53
N ALA A 165 16.58 -2.64 3.22
CA ALA A 165 17.96 -2.16 3.35
C ALA A 165 18.28 -1.01 2.41
N ASP A 166 17.87 -1.08 1.14
CA ASP A 166 18.12 0.00 0.17
C ASP A 166 17.29 1.24 0.50
N ALA A 167 16.05 1.08 1.01
CA ALA A 167 15.27 2.20 1.50
C ALA A 167 15.93 2.88 2.70
N GLU A 168 16.42 2.13 3.69
CA GLU A 168 17.12 2.65 4.87
C GLU A 168 18.39 3.42 4.48
N LYS A 169 19.24 2.84 3.61
CA LYS A 169 20.42 3.53 3.08
C LYS A 169 20.08 4.84 2.38
N MET A 170 19.04 4.85 1.55
CA MET A 170 18.61 6.08 0.87
C MET A 170 18.10 7.14 1.86
N GLN A 171 17.50 6.73 2.98
CA GLN A 171 17.12 7.67 4.05
C GLN A 171 18.36 8.24 4.76
N GLU A 172 19.36 7.41 5.05
CA GLU A 172 20.62 7.85 5.68
C GLU A 172 21.40 8.82 4.78
N VAL A 173 21.52 8.50 3.49
CA VAL A 173 22.16 9.37 2.50
C VAL A 173 21.40 10.69 2.39
N ALA A 174 20.07 10.66 2.28
CA ALA A 174 19.28 11.90 2.22
C ALA A 174 19.40 12.75 3.49
N SER A 175 19.49 12.13 4.67
CA SER A 175 19.61 12.85 5.95
C SER A 175 20.94 13.60 6.09
N SER A 176 21.96 13.18 5.34
CA SER A 176 23.29 13.80 5.32
C SER A 176 23.57 14.60 4.04
N SER A 177 22.60 14.66 3.12
CA SER A 177 22.74 15.30 1.81
C SER A 177 22.34 16.76 1.82
N SER A 178 23.01 17.55 0.99
CA SER A 178 22.66 18.91 0.61
C SER A 178 21.93 18.93 -0.73
N LEU A 179 21.37 20.07 -1.14
CA LEU A 179 20.71 20.22 -2.45
C LEU A 179 21.61 19.87 -3.65
N ASP A 180 22.93 20.00 -3.52
CA ASP A 180 23.87 19.67 -4.60
C ASP A 180 24.02 18.15 -4.80
N ASP A 181 23.77 17.35 -3.77
CA ASP A 181 23.79 15.88 -3.82
C ASP A 181 22.59 15.29 -4.57
N PHE A 182 21.60 16.12 -4.92
CA PHE A 182 20.45 15.75 -5.74
C PHE A 182 20.67 15.94 -7.24
N LYS A 183 21.91 16.28 -7.64
CA LYS A 183 22.30 16.33 -9.06
C LYS A 183 22.83 14.96 -9.51
N PRO A 184 22.43 14.46 -10.68
CA PRO A 184 22.96 13.21 -11.21
C PRO A 184 24.49 13.27 -11.39
N ASP A 185 25.23 12.34 -10.76
CA ASP A 185 26.68 12.19 -10.92
C ASP A 185 27.10 10.72 -10.78
N GLU A 186 27.75 10.16 -11.81
CA GLU A 186 28.21 8.77 -11.84
C GLU A 186 29.37 8.51 -10.85
N SER A 187 30.14 9.54 -10.51
CA SER A 187 31.28 9.45 -9.59
C SER A 187 30.92 9.86 -8.15
N GLY A 188 29.67 10.29 -7.94
CA GLY A 188 29.18 10.83 -6.69
C GLY A 188 28.85 9.79 -5.61
N ASN A 189 28.06 10.24 -4.64
CA ASN A 189 27.50 9.37 -3.59
C ASN A 189 26.45 8.38 -4.17
N GLU A 190 25.90 7.50 -3.33
CA GLU A 190 24.94 6.50 -3.78
C GLU A 190 23.66 7.10 -4.40
N LEU A 191 23.17 8.22 -3.85
CA LEU A 191 22.02 8.95 -4.37
C LEU A 191 22.31 9.52 -5.76
N GLN A 192 23.44 10.22 -5.92
CA GLN A 192 23.86 10.79 -7.20
C GLN A 192 24.05 9.73 -8.28
N LYS A 193 24.59 8.56 -7.91
CA LYS A 193 24.72 7.40 -8.80
C LYS A 193 23.37 6.83 -9.21
N ALA A 194 22.42 6.69 -8.28
CA ALA A 194 21.06 6.26 -8.60
C ALA A 194 20.38 7.25 -9.57
N LEU A 195 20.50 8.55 -9.30
CA LEU A 195 20.00 9.62 -10.17
C LEU A 195 20.65 9.60 -11.57
N ALA A 196 21.97 9.36 -11.64
CA ALA A 196 22.71 9.24 -12.90
C ALA A 196 22.23 8.06 -13.76
N GLN A 197 21.91 6.91 -13.14
CA GLN A 197 21.35 5.77 -13.86
C GLN A 197 20.02 6.08 -14.56
N VAL A 198 19.21 6.96 -13.95
CA VAL A 198 17.96 7.43 -14.52
C VAL A 198 18.21 8.44 -15.64
N ALA A 199 19.02 9.47 -15.36
CA ALA A 199 19.33 10.54 -16.32
C ALA A 199 20.00 10.02 -17.60
N ASN A 200 20.89 9.04 -17.47
CA ASN A 200 21.65 8.49 -18.60
C ASN A 200 20.87 7.42 -19.39
N ASN A 201 19.65 7.06 -18.95
CA ASN A 201 18.81 6.09 -19.61
C ASN A 201 17.70 6.77 -20.43
N SER A 202 17.98 7.00 -21.72
CA SER A 202 17.02 7.59 -22.68
C SER A 202 15.68 6.84 -22.82
N LYS A 203 15.59 5.58 -22.37
CA LYS A 203 14.38 4.75 -22.37
C LYS A 203 13.96 4.36 -20.96
N TYR A 204 14.28 5.19 -19.96
CA TYR A 204 13.89 4.93 -18.59
C TYR A 204 12.37 4.78 -18.46
N TYR A 205 11.95 3.68 -17.85
CA TYR A 205 10.56 3.46 -17.52
C TYR A 205 10.23 4.15 -16.20
N TYR A 206 9.59 5.31 -16.30
CA TYR A 206 9.06 5.98 -15.11
C TYR A 206 7.96 5.15 -14.46
N CYS A 207 8.06 4.97 -13.14
CA CYS A 207 7.01 4.40 -12.30
C CYS A 207 6.68 5.33 -11.14
N LYS A 208 5.44 5.27 -10.65
CA LYS A 208 4.97 6.15 -9.57
C LYS A 208 5.79 6.09 -8.28
N TRP A 209 6.38 4.92 -7.99
CA TRP A 209 7.22 4.72 -6.81
C TRP A 209 8.48 5.57 -6.85
N PHE A 210 9.04 5.79 -8.05
CA PHE A 210 10.18 6.66 -8.25
C PHE A 210 9.84 8.13 -7.91
N GLY A 211 8.71 8.64 -8.41
CA GLY A 211 8.26 10.00 -8.11
C GLY A 211 8.01 10.23 -6.61
N ILE A 212 7.42 9.25 -5.93
CA ILE A 212 7.21 9.29 -4.47
C ILE A 212 8.56 9.18 -3.73
N GLY A 213 9.49 8.35 -4.21
CA GLY A 213 10.83 8.21 -3.66
C GLY A 213 11.63 9.52 -3.70
N ILE A 214 11.64 10.21 -4.84
CA ILE A 214 12.27 11.54 -4.96
C ILE A 214 11.66 12.52 -3.97
N PHE A 215 10.33 12.57 -3.89
CA PHE A 215 9.66 13.44 -2.94
C PHE A 215 10.08 13.11 -1.50
N ARG A 216 10.16 11.83 -1.14
CA ARG A 216 10.60 11.39 0.19
C ARG A 216 12.05 11.78 0.49
N LEU A 217 12.96 11.69 -0.49
CA LEU A 217 14.36 12.11 -0.32
C LEU A 217 14.44 13.62 -0.05
N LEU A 218 13.70 14.44 -0.82
CA LEU A 218 13.62 15.88 -0.59
C LEU A 218 13.00 16.21 0.78
N GLU A 219 12.13 15.36 1.30
CA GLU A 219 11.50 15.55 2.62
C GLU A 219 12.52 15.42 3.73
N ILE A 220 13.33 14.37 3.63
CA ILE A 220 14.35 14.04 4.60
C ILE A 220 15.48 15.08 4.60
N ALA A 221 15.80 15.63 3.42
CA ALA A 221 16.78 16.70 3.26
C ALA A 221 16.24 18.12 3.55
N ASP A 222 15.01 18.24 4.06
CA ASP A 222 14.32 19.53 4.33
C ASP A 222 14.29 20.47 3.10
N ALA A 223 14.18 19.88 1.91
CA ALA A 223 14.32 20.51 0.60
C ALA A 223 12.98 20.55 -0.17
N MET A 224 11.89 20.85 0.53
CA MET A 224 10.50 20.75 0.04
C MET A 224 10.03 21.89 -0.89
N ASP A 225 10.94 22.73 -1.40
CA ASP A 225 10.59 23.78 -2.34
C ASP A 225 10.08 23.15 -3.66
N PRO A 226 8.89 23.55 -4.17
CA PRO A 226 8.42 23.13 -5.49
C PRO A 226 9.46 23.27 -6.61
N LYS A 227 10.32 24.29 -6.54
CA LYS A 227 11.41 24.50 -7.51
C LYS A 227 12.51 23.45 -7.40
N ALA A 228 12.80 22.95 -6.21
CA ALA A 228 13.80 21.89 -6.01
C ALA A 228 13.33 20.60 -6.68
N LEU A 229 12.06 20.22 -6.50
CA LEU A 229 11.45 19.08 -7.16
C LEU A 229 11.45 19.25 -8.69
N GLU A 230 11.04 20.41 -9.19
CA GLU A 230 11.01 20.69 -10.64
C GLU A 230 12.40 20.62 -11.27
N SER A 231 13.40 21.24 -10.63
CA SER A 231 14.80 21.23 -11.07
C SER A 231 15.37 19.81 -11.14
N LEU A 232 15.17 19.03 -10.07
CA LEU A 232 15.63 17.63 -9.99
C LEU A 232 14.95 16.79 -11.08
N VAL A 233 13.63 16.81 -11.17
CA VAL A 233 12.88 16.00 -12.14
C VAL A 233 13.25 16.35 -13.58
N THR A 234 13.47 17.64 -13.87
CA THR A 234 13.93 18.11 -15.18
C THR A 234 15.33 17.60 -15.50
N SER A 235 16.25 17.61 -14.52
CA SER A 235 17.62 17.08 -14.70
C SER A 235 17.65 15.59 -15.03
N LEU A 236 16.63 14.84 -14.60
CA LEU A 236 16.47 13.42 -14.88
C LEU A 236 15.78 13.11 -16.21
N GLY A 237 15.31 14.12 -16.95
CA GLY A 237 14.50 13.94 -18.16
C GLY A 237 13.12 13.33 -17.89
N VAL A 238 12.62 13.41 -16.66
CA VAL A 238 11.30 12.93 -16.26
C VAL A 238 10.29 14.07 -16.39
N ARG A 239 9.05 13.76 -16.77
CA ARG A 239 7.98 14.75 -16.89
C ARG A 239 7.41 15.11 -15.51
N ILE A 240 7.50 16.39 -15.14
CA ILE A 240 7.03 16.89 -13.85
C ILE A 240 5.53 16.65 -13.62
N GLU A 241 4.72 16.67 -14.68
CA GLU A 241 3.27 16.45 -14.58
C GLU A 241 2.91 15.02 -14.16
N LEU A 242 3.78 14.04 -14.46
CA LEU A 242 3.59 12.66 -14.00
C LEU A 242 3.86 12.55 -12.50
N VAL A 243 4.95 13.15 -12.04
CA VAL A 243 5.33 13.16 -10.62
C VAL A 243 4.25 13.87 -9.79
N GLN A 244 3.82 15.07 -10.20
CA GLN A 244 2.78 15.81 -9.50
C GLN A 244 1.44 15.06 -9.45
N ARG A 245 1.05 14.39 -10.55
CA ARG A 245 -0.15 13.54 -10.58
C ARG A 245 -0.03 12.41 -9.57
N ASP A 246 1.08 11.68 -9.56
CA ASP A 246 1.27 10.55 -8.65
C ASP A 246 1.32 10.98 -7.19
N LEU A 247 1.95 12.12 -6.89
CA LEU A 247 1.95 12.71 -5.55
C LEU A 247 0.54 13.11 -5.10
N ALA A 248 -0.28 13.69 -5.99
CA ALA A 248 -1.66 14.01 -5.68
C ALA A 248 -2.52 12.76 -5.42
N LEU A 249 -2.33 11.71 -6.23
CA LEU A 249 -3.00 10.42 -6.04
C LEU A 249 -2.59 9.78 -4.70
N TYR A 250 -1.29 9.79 -4.38
CA TYR A 250 -0.75 9.24 -3.14
C TYR A 250 -1.35 9.94 -1.91
N LYS A 251 -1.30 11.28 -1.87
CA LYS A 251 -1.92 12.08 -0.80
C LYS A 251 -3.42 11.78 -0.66
N GLY A 252 -4.12 11.60 -1.78
CA GLY A 252 -5.54 11.25 -1.79
C GLY A 252 -5.84 9.86 -1.22
N VAL A 253 -4.99 8.86 -1.48
CA VAL A 253 -5.14 7.50 -0.90
C VAL A 253 -4.91 7.55 0.61
N LEU A 254 -3.84 8.20 1.06
CA LEU A 254 -3.52 8.32 2.48
C LEU A 254 -4.62 9.03 3.26
N SER A 255 -5.14 10.15 2.75
CA SER A 255 -6.23 10.91 3.39
C SER A 255 -7.51 10.08 3.54
N LYS A 256 -7.82 9.22 2.56
CA LYS A 256 -8.97 8.30 2.67
C LYS A 256 -8.72 7.19 3.69
N MET A 257 -7.50 6.67 3.75
CA MET A 257 -7.11 5.64 4.72
C MET A 257 -7.14 6.17 6.15
N SER A 258 -6.64 7.39 6.40
CA SER A 258 -6.71 8.01 7.72
C SER A 258 -8.16 8.24 8.14
N ALA A 259 -9.00 8.84 7.27
CA ALA A 259 -10.42 9.05 7.57
C ALA A 259 -11.18 7.75 7.82
N ALA A 260 -10.86 6.67 7.09
CA ALA A 260 -11.46 5.36 7.31
C ALA A 260 -11.01 4.70 8.63
N ARG A 261 -9.75 4.90 9.04
CA ARG A 261 -9.24 4.44 10.34
C ARG A 261 -9.95 5.16 11.49
N GLU A 262 -10.03 6.48 11.43
CA GLU A 262 -10.73 7.29 12.44
C GLU A 262 -12.18 6.84 12.61
N LEU A 263 -12.91 6.64 11.50
CA LEU A 263 -14.29 6.16 11.55
C LEU A 263 -14.41 4.75 12.16
N MET A 264 -13.48 3.84 11.82
CA MET A 264 -13.47 2.49 12.38
C MET A 264 -13.19 2.49 13.88
N GLU A 265 -12.23 3.31 14.34
CA GLU A 265 -11.92 3.49 15.75
C GLU A 265 -13.09 4.07 16.53
N GLU A 266 -13.76 5.09 15.98
CA GLU A 266 -14.97 5.65 16.57
C GLU A 266 -16.11 4.62 16.68
N MET A 267 -16.31 3.81 15.63
CA MET A 267 -17.32 2.74 15.66
C MET A 267 -17.00 1.68 16.69
N MET A 268 -15.76 1.21 16.75
CA MET A 268 -15.31 0.24 17.74
C MET A 268 -15.44 0.78 19.17
N ALA A 269 -15.11 2.05 19.40
CA ALA A 269 -15.27 2.68 20.71
C ALA A 269 -16.75 2.75 21.14
N ARG A 270 -17.65 3.13 20.22
CA ARG A 270 -19.10 3.17 20.47
C ARG A 270 -19.67 1.77 20.73
N GLU A 271 -19.22 0.77 19.98
CA GLU A 271 -19.64 -0.62 20.17
C GLU A 271 -19.14 -1.20 21.49
N LYS A 272 -17.88 -0.97 21.86
CA LYS A 272 -17.33 -1.36 23.17
C LYS A 272 -18.11 -0.74 24.32
N LYS A 273 -18.48 0.55 24.22
CA LYS A 273 -19.31 1.22 25.24
C LYS A 273 -20.70 0.58 25.34
N LYS A 274 -21.38 0.40 24.21
CA LYS A 274 -22.70 -0.26 24.18
C LYS A 274 -22.66 -1.70 24.68
N GLN A 275 -21.56 -2.41 24.42
CA GLN A 275 -21.38 -3.79 24.85
C GLN A 275 -21.13 -3.85 26.36
N ALA A 276 -20.29 -2.97 26.92
CA ALA A 276 -20.10 -2.84 28.37
C ALA A 276 -21.40 -2.47 29.11
N GLU A 277 -22.23 -1.59 28.53
CA GLU A 277 -23.56 -1.26 29.07
C GLU A 277 -24.51 -2.47 29.02
N ARG A 278 -24.45 -3.31 27.98
CA ARG A 278 -25.26 -4.54 27.89
C ARG A 278 -24.80 -5.61 28.86
N ASP A 279 -23.49 -5.78 29.00
CA ASP A 279 -22.92 -6.82 29.86
C ASP A 279 -23.12 -6.46 31.34
N SER A 280 -23.00 -5.18 31.71
CA SER A 280 -23.38 -4.70 33.05
C SER A 280 -24.88 -4.80 33.33
N ALA A 281 -25.74 -4.51 32.35
CA ALA A 281 -27.20 -4.68 32.50
C ALA A 281 -27.64 -6.14 32.61
N LYS A 282 -26.89 -7.08 32.01
CA LYS A 282 -27.10 -8.53 32.17
C LYS A 282 -26.62 -9.02 33.55
N ALA A 283 -25.43 -8.61 33.97
CA ALA A 283 -24.92 -8.94 35.31
C ALA A 283 -25.84 -8.43 36.43
N ALA A 284 -26.36 -7.19 36.30
CA ALA A 284 -27.31 -6.63 37.26
C ALA A 284 -28.69 -7.32 37.25
N LYS A 285 -29.08 -7.96 36.13
CA LYS A 285 -30.30 -8.77 36.06
C LYS A 285 -30.10 -10.18 36.63
N GLU A 286 -28.93 -10.77 36.47
CA GLU A 286 -28.58 -12.08 37.04
C GLU A 286 -28.37 -12.00 38.56
N GLU A 287 -27.88 -10.88 39.09
CA GLU A 287 -27.81 -10.63 40.55
C GLU A 287 -29.16 -10.24 41.18
N ALA A 288 -30.12 -9.79 40.39
CA ALA A 288 -31.48 -9.45 40.85
C ALA A 288 -32.45 -10.65 40.87
N GLU A 289 -32.01 -11.85 40.46
CA GLU A 289 -32.71 -13.10 40.76
C GLU A 289 -32.05 -13.88 41.91
N PRO A 290 -32.40 -13.59 43.18
CA PRO A 290 -32.36 -14.60 44.23
C PRO A 290 -33.78 -15.07 44.57
N ALA A 291 -33.96 -16.40 44.50
CA ALA A 291 -34.81 -17.20 45.36
C ALA A 291 -36.31 -16.83 45.51
N GLY A 292 -37.14 -17.42 44.67
CA GLY A 292 -38.47 -17.91 45.03
C GLY A 292 -38.79 -19.05 44.07
N ASP A 293 -39.10 -20.28 44.46
CA ASP A 293 -39.66 -20.84 45.68
C ASP A 293 -39.41 -22.36 45.56
N LYS A 294 -38.74 -22.98 46.54
CA LYS A 294 -38.90 -24.40 46.95
C LYS A 294 -38.18 -24.62 48.30
N SER A 295 -38.87 -24.30 49.40
CA SER A 295 -38.64 -24.92 50.71
C SER A 295 -39.90 -25.72 51.04
N GLU A 296 -39.86 -27.04 50.86
CA GLU A 296 -39.70 -28.04 51.93
C GLU A 296 -41.06 -28.50 52.48
N ASP A 297 -41.39 -29.78 52.23
CA ASP A 297 -42.10 -30.55 53.24
C ASP A 297 -41.30 -31.82 53.59
N LYS A 298 -41.30 -32.07 54.90
CA LYS A 298 -40.44 -32.93 55.72
C LYS A 298 -40.46 -34.42 55.38
N GLU A 299 -39.25 -34.97 55.38
CA GLU A 299 -38.77 -36.05 56.26
C GLU A 299 -39.82 -36.80 57.11
N LYS A 300 -39.98 -38.10 56.85
CA LYS A 300 -40.20 -39.10 57.90
C LYS A 300 -39.35 -40.35 57.64
N ALA A 301 -38.43 -40.58 58.56
CA ALA A 301 -37.53 -41.71 58.62
C ALA A 301 -38.25 -43.05 58.92
N GLY A 302 -37.64 -44.13 58.42
CA GLY A 302 -37.53 -45.41 59.14
C GLY A 302 -38.55 -46.49 58.79
N ALA A 303 -38.10 -47.54 58.08
CA ALA A 303 -38.01 -48.90 58.63
C ALA A 303 -37.68 -49.92 57.52
N SER A 304 -36.51 -50.54 57.68
CA SER A 304 -36.14 -51.86 57.18
C SER A 304 -37.23 -52.91 57.39
N GLN A 305 -37.49 -53.79 56.40
CA GLN A 305 -37.51 -55.26 56.53
C GLN A 305 -37.75 -56.02 55.19
N PRO A 306 -37.61 -57.36 55.09
CA PRO A 306 -36.71 -58.03 54.14
C PRO A 306 -37.40 -58.96 53.11
N GLU A 307 -36.57 -59.67 52.32
CA GLU A 307 -36.77 -60.96 51.62
C GLU A 307 -38.14 -61.30 51.01
N SER A 308 -38.15 -61.52 49.69
CA SER A 308 -38.36 -62.84 49.05
C SER A 308 -38.05 -62.77 47.56
#